data_AF-A0A660R8C0-F1
#
_entry.id   AF-A0A660R8C0-F1
#
_cell.length_a   1.000
_cell.length_b   1.000
_cell.length_c   1.000
_cell.angle_alpha   90.00
_cell.angle_beta   90.00
_cell.angle_gamma   90.00
#
_symmetry.space_group_name_H-M   'P 1'
#
loop_
_entity.id
_entity.type
_entity.pdbx_description
1 polymer ?
#
loop_
_entity_poly.entity_id
_entity_poly.type
_entity_poly.pdbx_seq_one_letter_code
_entity_poly.pdbx_strand_id
1 'polypeptide(L)' 'IVLGERMYEALKIGVFAESMDEAVSKAFELAESGDVVLFSPAGASFDMFQDYEERGREFKRAVERLVR' A
#
# COMPACT_ATOMS: atom_id res chain seq x y z
N ILE A 1 14.11 11.72 6.07
CA ILE A 1 13.59 13.02 5.59
C ILE A 1 12.69 13.55 6.70
N VAL A 2 12.96 14.72 7.29
CA VAL A 2 12.05 15.32 8.29
C VAL A 2 10.96 16.04 7.51
N LEU A 3 9.73 15.54 7.59
CA LEU A 3 8.58 16.10 6.91
C LEU A 3 7.84 17.03 7.87
N GLY A 4 7.70 18.30 7.51
CA GLY A 4 7.08 19.31 8.36
C GLY A 4 5.57 19.11 8.53
N GLU A 5 5.02 19.67 9.60
CA GLU A 5 3.62 19.51 10.06
C GLU A 5 2.56 19.81 8.97
N ARG A 6 2.87 20.71 8.04
CA ARG A 6 2.00 21.04 6.89
C ARG A 6 1.78 19.88 5.92
N MET A 7 2.74 18.96 5.80
CA MET A 7 2.57 17.77 4.98
C MET A 7 1.76 16.68 5.70
N TYR A 8 1.85 16.63 7.03
CA TYR A 8 1.01 15.77 7.87
C TYR A 8 -0.48 16.13 7.78
N GLU A 9 -0.81 17.43 7.73
CA GLU A 9 -2.19 17.90 7.57
C GLU A 9 -2.75 17.64 6.16
N ALA A 10 -1.92 17.73 5.11
CA ALA A 10 -2.32 17.37 3.74
C ALA A 10 -2.54 15.85 3.56
N LEU A 11 -1.90 15.03 4.40
CA LEU A 11 -2.01 13.56 4.41
C LEU A 11 -3.24 13.03 5.14
N LYS A 12 -4.11 13.88 5.71
CA LYS A 12 -5.35 13.45 6.39
C LYS A 12 -6.36 12.72 5.47
N ILE A 13 -6.08 12.63 4.17
CA ILE A 13 -6.87 11.87 3.20
C ILE A 13 -6.11 10.56 2.89
N GLY A 14 -5.99 9.69 3.88
CA GLY A 14 -5.29 8.42 3.74
C GLY A 14 -5.84 7.37 4.68
N VAL A 15 -5.90 6.13 4.21
CA VAL A 15 -6.27 4.97 5.02
C VAL A 15 -5.00 4.24 5.44
N PHE A 16 -4.80 4.09 6.75
CA PHE A 16 -3.66 3.36 7.30
C PHE A 16 -3.90 1.86 7.24
N ALA A 17 -2.83 1.09 7.03
CA ALA A 17 -2.80 -0.36 7.09
C ALA A 17 -1.47 -0.80 7.71
N GLU A 18 -1.47 -1.89 8.45
CA GLU A 18 -0.31 -2.42 9.18
C GLU A 18 0.35 -3.60 8.43
N SER A 19 -0.28 -4.10 7.38
CA SER A 19 0.24 -5.18 6.55
C SER A 19 -0.10 -5.00 5.07
N MET A 20 0.61 -5.72 4.20
CA MET A 20 0.32 -5.75 2.76
C MET A 20 -1.11 -6.24 2.51
N ASP A 21 -1.52 -7.33 3.16
CA ASP A 21 -2.87 -7.88 3.03
C ASP A 21 -3.94 -6.87 3.39
N GLU A 22 -3.78 -6.19 4.52
CA GLU A 22 -4.73 -5.17 4.95
C GLU A 22 -4.77 -3.97 4.00
N ALA A 23 -3.62 -3.54 3.48
CA ALA A 23 -3.53 -2.46 2.51
C ALA A 23 -4.26 -2.79 1.20
N VAL A 24 -4.07 -4.00 0.67
CA VAL A 24 -4.72 -4.43 -0.57
C VAL A 24 -6.23 -4.63 -0.34
N SER A 25 -6.66 -5.23 0.77
CA SER A 25 -8.09 -5.39 1.10
C SER A 25 -8.80 -4.04 1.20
N LYS A 26 -8.23 -3.09 1.95
CA LYS A 26 -8.80 -1.74 2.08
C LYS A 26 -8.84 -1.00 0.74
N ALA A 27 -7.81 -1.12 -0.08
CA ALA A 27 -7.80 -0.53 -1.41
C ALA A 27 -8.88 -1.13 -2.32
N PHE A 28 -9.12 -2.45 -2.23
CA PHE A 28 -10.17 -3.13 -2.98
C PHE A 28 -11.58 -2.73 -2.52
N GLU A 29 -11.82 -2.62 -1.21
CA GLU A 29 -13.10 -2.20 -0.65
C GLU A 29 -13.47 -0.75 -1.02
N LEU A 30 -12.47 0.11 -1.21
CA LEU A 30 -12.64 1.52 -1.57
C LEU A 30 -12.74 1.75 -3.08
N ALA A 31 -12.26 0.80 -3.91
CA ALA A 31 -12.26 0.93 -5.36
C ALA A 31 -13.63 0.61 -5.96
N GLU A 32 -14.02 1.36 -6.98
CA GLU A 32 -15.23 1.10 -7.74
C GLU A 32 -14.92 0.39 -9.08
N SER A 33 -15.96 -0.11 -9.74
CA SER A 33 -15.81 -0.73 -11.06
C SER A 33 -15.25 0.27 -12.06
N GLY A 34 -14.09 -0.05 -12.64
CA GLY A 34 -13.38 0.81 -13.59
C GLY A 34 -12.18 1.54 -12.99
N ASP A 35 -12.01 1.52 -11.67
CA ASP A 35 -10.84 2.09 -11.01
C ASP A 35 -9.59 1.21 -11.18
N VAL A 36 -8.43 1.85 -11.02
CA VAL A 36 -7.13 1.17 -11.00
C VAL A 36 -6.47 1.37 -9.65
N VAL A 37 -6.17 0.26 -8.96
CA VAL A 37 -5.37 0.26 -7.75
C VAL A 37 -3.88 0.09 -8.12
N LEU A 38 -3.07 1.11 -7.85
CA LEU A 38 -1.63 1.12 -8.13
C LEU A 38 -0.82 0.98 -6.85
N PHE A 39 0.08 0.00 -6.81
CA PHE A 39 1.09 -0.12 -5.76
C PHE A 39 2.37 0.65 -6.13
N SER A 40 2.55 1.85 -5.55
CA SER A 40 3.72 2.72 -5.76
C SER A 40 4.35 3.15 -4.42
N PRO A 41 5.09 2.25 -3.74
CA PRO A 41 5.71 2.57 -2.45
C PRO A 41 6.90 3.53 -2.66
N ALA A 42 6.73 4.79 -2.25
CA ALA A 42 7.72 5.87 -2.39
C ALA A 42 9.00 5.71 -1.52
N GLY A 43 9.16 4.57 -0.83
CA GLY A 43 10.24 4.32 0.15
C GLY A 43 11.00 3.01 -0.08
N ALA A 44 12.18 2.92 0.53
CA ALA A 44 12.99 1.70 0.56
C ALA A 44 12.24 0.56 1.28
N SER A 45 12.45 -0.68 0.86
CA SER A 45 11.70 -1.85 1.33
C SER A 45 12.24 -2.50 2.59
N PHE A 46 13.40 -2.06 3.08
CA PHE A 46 14.24 -2.79 4.05
C PHE A 46 13.72 -2.81 5.50
N ASP A 47 12.64 -2.10 5.80
CA ASP A 47 11.97 -2.12 7.10
C ASP A 47 11.05 -3.34 7.25
N MET A 48 10.41 -3.78 6.17
CA MET A 48 9.43 -4.88 6.18
C MET A 48 9.79 -6.05 5.25
N PHE A 49 10.71 -5.85 4.28
CA PHE A 49 11.06 -6.84 3.25
C PHE A 49 12.57 -6.86 3.00
N GLN A 50 13.08 -8.00 2.53
CA GLN A 50 14.50 -8.18 2.19
C GLN A 50 14.91 -7.28 1.02
N ASP A 51 14.04 -7.13 0.03
CA ASP A 51 14.28 -6.33 -1.17
C ASP A 51 12.97 -5.85 -1.83
N TYR A 52 13.11 -5.08 -2.92
CA TYR A 52 11.95 -4.54 -3.65
C TYR A 52 11.17 -5.65 -4.38
N GLU A 53 11.81 -6.76 -4.73
CA GLU A 53 11.18 -7.86 -5.46
C GLU A 53 10.30 -8.69 -4.53
N GLU A 54 10.76 -8.96 -3.30
CA GLU A 54 9.98 -9.61 -2.26
C GLU A 54 8.74 -8.78 -1.95
N ARG A 55 8.90 -7.47 -1.75
CA ARG A 55 7.76 -6.55 -1.57
C ARG A 55 6.76 -6.64 -2.74
N GLY A 56 7.25 -6.71 -3.98
CA GLY A 56 6.40 -6.89 -5.15
C GLY A 56 5.71 -8.26 -5.21
N ARG A 57 6.40 -9.34 -4.81
CA ARG A 57 5.82 -10.69 -4.69
C ARG A 57 4.73 -10.74 -3.62
N GLU A 58 4.93 -10.08 -2.48
CA GLU A 58 3.93 -10.00 -1.42
C GLU A 58 2.68 -9.23 -1.86
N PHE A 59 2.83 -8.12 -2.59
CA PHE A 59 1.69 -7.43 -3.19
C PHE A 59 0.89 -8.34 -4.13
N LYS A 60 1.57 -9.07 -5.05
CA LYS A 60 0.89 -10.03 -5.94
C LYS A 60 0.15 -11.11 -5.17
N ARG A 61 0.79 -11.69 -4.14
CA ARG A 61 0.18 -12.72 -3.29
C ARG A 61 -1.05 -12.19 -2.55
N ALA A 62 -1.01 -10.97 -2.04
CA ALA A 62 -2.16 -10.33 -1.40
C ALA A 62 -3.31 -10.13 -2.39
N VAL A 63 -3.03 -9.68 -3.62
CA VAL A 63 -4.06 -9.57 -4.68
C VAL A 63 -4.64 -10.94 -5.05
N GLU A 64 -3.79 -11.97 -5.21
CA GLU A 64 -4.24 -13.34 -5.52
C GLU A 64 -5.14 -13.93 -4.42
N ARG A 65 -4.94 -13.54 -3.16
CA ARG A 65 -5.80 -13.96 -2.03
C ARG A 65 -7.18 -13.31 -2.06
N LEU A 66 -7.33 -12.12 -2.64
CA LEU A 66 -8.63 -11.44 -2.77
C LEU A 66 -9.50 -11.97 -3.91
N VAL A 67 -8.87 -12.48 -4.97
CA VAL A 67 -9.55 -12.93 -6.21
C VAL A 67 -9.92 -14.43 -6.15
N ARG A 68 -9.50 -15.13 -5.10
CA ARG A 68 -9.88 -16.53 -4.83
C ARG A 68 -11.16 -16.61 -4.02
#